data_AF-A0AA50QAM2-F1
#
_entry.id   AF-A0AA50QAM2-F1
#
_cell.length_a   1.000
_cell.length_b   1.000
_cell.length_c   1.000
_cell.angle_alpha   90.00
_cell.angle_beta   90.00
_cell.angle_gamma   90.00
#
_symmetry.space_group_name_H-M   'P 1'
#
loop_
_entity.id
_entity.type
_entity.pdbx_description
1 polymer ?
#
loop_
_entity_poly.entity_id
_entity_poly.type
_entity_poly.pdbx_seq_one_letter_code
_entity_poly.pdbx_strand_id
1 'polypeptide(L)'
;MSNRSRDSAHTHYWQLNTEHTQSRYSYLGWDDIVRRHWARGWLAILGDLVCFLQAYVFSGKVVRFAKASPKQLMAGLYPAVYLLLCLLLSGWLATHSAGQLPWAYAQLPAGLVLFLLLMHASKHLGNKLAVFWLLRIYAFSARWAKGQISELGPRIDRFAEQMANAINDDTNDEVVVIAHSVGTMVVVPALAQALQKIHSPEKLANQRVVLITLGHCIPLLSFHAAAADFRASLQCLGQNEQLLWLDYTAPTDGACFPLLNPVTSCGQRCAPNAGPHLLSPRFFTLYRPARYKKLRRAWYTMHFLYLMATDKPGPYDFFAFTAGPEAISSQLKEQL
;
A
#
# COMPACT_ATOMS: atom_id res chain seq x y z
N MET A 1 -12.96 -17.42 -21.90
CA MET A 1 -12.37 -17.73 -20.56
C MET A 1 -10.87 -17.49 -20.66
N SER A 2 -10.28 -16.63 -19.82
CA SER A 2 -8.82 -16.44 -19.80
C SER A 2 -8.19 -17.46 -18.84
N ASN A 3 -7.42 -18.40 -19.38
CA ASN A 3 -6.70 -19.37 -18.55
C ASN A 3 -5.51 -18.69 -17.88
N ARG A 4 -5.40 -18.84 -16.56
CA ARG A 4 -4.23 -18.36 -15.80
C ARG A 4 -2.99 -19.12 -16.24
N SER A 5 -1.99 -18.41 -16.73
CA SER A 5 -0.68 -18.96 -17.06
C SER A 5 0.38 -18.48 -16.07
N ARG A 6 1.44 -19.26 -15.90
CA ARG A 6 2.56 -18.93 -15.02
C ARG A 6 3.76 -18.58 -15.88
N ASP A 7 4.20 -17.33 -15.79
CA ASP A 7 5.40 -16.84 -16.49
C ASP A 7 6.66 -17.15 -15.68
N SER A 8 6.58 -16.97 -14.36
CA SER A 8 7.68 -17.26 -13.44
C SER A 8 7.17 -17.77 -12.09
N ALA A 9 8.08 -18.05 -11.15
CA ALA A 9 7.71 -18.48 -9.81
C ALA A 9 6.72 -17.51 -9.12
N HIS A 10 6.78 -16.22 -9.45
CA HIS A 10 6.00 -15.17 -8.80
C HIS A 10 5.25 -14.24 -9.77
N THR A 11 5.25 -14.57 -11.06
CA THR A 11 4.51 -13.83 -12.08
C THR A 11 3.46 -14.75 -12.70
N HIS A 12 2.21 -14.30 -12.64
CA HIS A 12 1.09 -14.93 -13.32
C HIS A 12 0.58 -14.00 -14.39
N TYR A 13 0.10 -14.53 -15.51
CA TYR A 13 -0.55 -13.71 -16.52
C TYR A 13 -1.85 -14.33 -17.04
N TRP A 14 -2.68 -13.47 -17.60
CA TRP A 14 -3.94 -13.80 -18.25
C TRP A 14 -3.97 -13.07 -19.58
N GLN A 15 -4.38 -13.79 -20.63
CA GLN A 15 -4.72 -13.15 -21.91
C GLN A 15 -6.18 -12.73 -21.85
N LEU A 16 -6.44 -11.43 -21.89
CA LEU A 16 -7.78 -10.85 -21.93
C LEU A 16 -8.05 -10.42 -23.37
N ASN A 17 -8.98 -11.09 -24.04
CA ASN A 17 -9.40 -10.71 -25.38
C ASN A 17 -10.85 -10.20 -25.29
N THR A 18 -11.03 -8.92 -25.62
CA THR A 18 -12.34 -8.29 -25.80
C THR A 18 -12.60 -8.13 -27.31
N GLU A 19 -13.72 -7.51 -27.69
CA GLU A 19 -14.04 -7.25 -29.10
C GLU A 19 -13.03 -6.31 -29.78
N HIS A 20 -12.43 -5.39 -29.01
CA HIS A 20 -11.58 -4.32 -29.53
C HIS A 20 -10.16 -4.30 -28.95
N THR A 21 -9.90 -5.06 -27.88
CA THR A 21 -8.61 -5.04 -27.17
C THR A 21 -8.08 -6.45 -26.94
N GLN A 22 -6.77 -6.61 -27.06
CA GLN A 22 -6.04 -7.75 -26.51
C GLN A 22 -5.09 -7.24 -25.43
N SER A 23 -5.25 -7.71 -24.19
CA SER A 23 -4.45 -7.29 -23.06
C SER A 23 -3.79 -8.49 -22.39
N ARG A 24 -2.46 -8.47 -22.30
CA ARG A 24 -1.71 -9.41 -21.46
C ARG A 24 -1.62 -8.87 -20.03
N TYR A 25 -2.59 -9.23 -19.19
CA TYR A 25 -2.58 -8.82 -17.80
C TYR A 25 -1.57 -9.65 -16.99
N SER A 26 -0.52 -9.02 -16.47
CA SER A 26 0.53 -9.68 -15.68
C SER A 26 0.48 -9.25 -14.21
N TYR A 27 0.31 -10.21 -13.30
CA TYR A 27 0.35 -10.01 -11.86
C TYR A 27 1.73 -10.30 -11.30
N LEU A 28 2.37 -9.24 -10.80
CA LEU A 28 3.69 -9.24 -10.18
C LEU A 28 3.56 -9.52 -8.67
N GLY A 29 3.52 -10.80 -8.30
CA GLY A 29 3.34 -11.23 -6.92
C GLY A 29 4.61 -11.09 -6.08
N TRP A 30 4.49 -10.68 -4.82
CA TRP A 30 5.58 -10.57 -3.84
C TRP A 30 5.15 -10.89 -2.41
N ASP A 31 3.98 -11.53 -2.27
CA ASP A 31 3.40 -11.88 -0.97
C ASP A 31 4.26 -12.89 -0.19
N ASP A 32 5.10 -13.67 -0.88
CA ASP A 32 6.08 -14.57 -0.25
C ASP A 32 7.11 -13.83 0.62
N ILE A 33 7.51 -12.62 0.22
CA ILE A 33 8.42 -11.78 1.02
C ILE A 33 7.65 -11.23 2.22
N VAL A 34 6.45 -10.69 2.00
CA VAL A 34 5.59 -10.17 3.09
C VAL A 34 5.34 -11.24 4.15
N ARG A 35 5.02 -12.48 3.72
CA ARG A 35 4.74 -13.61 4.63
C ARG A 35 5.95 -14.03 5.45
N ARG A 36 7.16 -13.92 4.92
CA ARG A 36 8.42 -14.21 5.65
C ARG A 36 8.68 -13.22 6.77
N HIS A 37 8.34 -11.94 6.54
CA HIS A 37 8.54 -10.86 7.50
C HIS A 37 7.35 -10.63 8.45
N TRP A 38 6.35 -11.52 8.43
CA TRP A 38 5.12 -11.33 9.20
C TRP A 38 5.25 -11.83 10.65
N ALA A 39 5.16 -10.92 11.62
CA ALA A 39 5.24 -11.25 13.04
C ALA A 39 4.08 -12.16 13.52
N ARG A 40 4.37 -13.39 13.95
CA ARG A 40 3.35 -14.35 14.44
C ARG A 40 3.25 -14.43 15.98
N GLY A 41 4.38 -14.34 16.67
CA GLY A 41 4.49 -14.45 18.13
C GLY A 41 4.37 -13.10 18.86
N TRP A 42 4.11 -13.13 20.17
CA TRP A 42 4.02 -11.91 20.99
C TRP A 42 5.33 -11.12 21.01
N LEU A 43 6.48 -11.80 21.14
CA LEU A 43 7.79 -11.14 21.08
C LEU A 43 7.99 -10.39 19.76
N ALA A 44 7.59 -10.99 18.64
CA ALA A 44 7.69 -10.34 17.33
C ALA A 44 6.72 -9.16 17.20
N ILE A 45 5.49 -9.26 17.73
CA ILE A 45 4.52 -8.16 17.77
C ILE A 45 5.04 -6.99 18.62
N LEU A 46 5.64 -7.27 19.78
CA LEU A 46 6.27 -6.24 20.60
C LEU A 46 7.47 -5.61 19.87
N GLY A 47 8.26 -6.41 19.16
CA GLY A 47 9.32 -5.90 18.29
C GLY A 47 8.81 -4.98 17.18
N ASP A 48 7.69 -5.34 16.54
CA ASP A 48 7.01 -4.48 15.55
C ASP A 48 6.50 -3.19 16.20
N LEU A 49 5.94 -3.26 17.42
CA LEU A 49 5.48 -2.08 18.16
C LEU A 49 6.63 -1.14 18.50
N VAL A 50 7.74 -1.66 19.03
CA VAL A 50 8.94 -0.86 19.32
C VAL A 50 9.48 -0.23 18.04
N CYS A 51 9.58 -0.99 16.95
CA CYS A 51 9.98 -0.49 15.64
C CYS A 51 9.07 0.64 15.17
N PHE A 52 7.74 0.48 15.29
CA PHE A 52 6.75 1.49 14.95
C PHE A 52 6.93 2.77 15.79
N LEU A 53 7.00 2.64 17.12
CA LEU A 53 7.12 3.78 18.03
C LEU A 53 8.41 4.57 17.74
N GLN A 54 9.55 3.88 17.58
CA GLN A 54 10.81 4.52 17.23
C GLN A 54 10.74 5.22 15.87
N ALA A 55 10.20 4.56 14.85
CA ALA A 55 10.25 5.04 13.49
C ALA A 55 9.23 6.17 13.20
N TYR A 56 8.03 6.11 13.79
CA TYR A 56 6.94 7.03 13.46
C TYR A 56 6.58 8.01 14.58
N VAL A 57 6.77 7.64 15.86
CA VAL A 57 6.39 8.47 17.01
C VAL A 57 7.59 9.27 17.53
N PHE A 58 8.65 8.57 17.95
CA PHE A 58 9.81 9.19 18.58
C PHE A 58 10.80 9.83 17.59
N SER A 59 10.65 9.57 16.29
CA SER A 59 11.52 10.14 15.26
C SER A 59 11.25 11.62 14.92
N GLY A 60 10.33 12.26 15.64
CA GLY A 60 9.91 13.66 15.42
C GLY A 60 9.03 13.87 14.19
N LYS A 61 8.67 12.81 13.46
CA LYS A 61 7.95 12.90 12.18
C LYS A 61 6.43 12.92 12.30
N VAL A 62 5.87 12.77 13.51
CA VAL A 62 4.42 12.73 13.76
C VAL A 62 3.71 13.92 13.13
N VAL A 63 4.25 15.13 13.29
CA VAL A 63 3.67 16.36 12.72
C VAL A 63 3.65 16.31 11.19
N ARG A 64 4.69 15.76 10.56
CA ARG A 64 4.76 15.60 9.11
C ARG A 64 3.69 14.63 8.61
N PHE A 65 3.50 13.50 9.30
CA PHE A 65 2.43 12.55 8.99
C PHE A 65 1.04 13.15 9.24
N ALA A 66 0.86 13.91 10.33
CA ALA A 66 -0.40 14.60 10.64
C ALA A 66 -0.79 15.59 9.53
N LYS A 67 0.17 16.41 9.07
CA LYS A 67 -0.03 17.36 7.96
C LYS A 67 -0.32 16.66 6.64
N ALA A 68 0.31 15.51 6.40
CA ALA A 68 0.13 14.73 5.17
C ALA A 68 -1.21 13.99 5.12
N SER A 69 -1.64 13.37 6.22
CA SER A 69 -2.95 12.72 6.34
C SER A 69 -3.30 12.44 7.81
N PRO A 70 -4.21 13.21 8.43
CA PRO A 70 -4.64 12.98 9.81
C PRO A 70 -5.28 11.59 10.00
N LYS A 71 -6.04 11.12 9.00
CA LYS A 71 -6.69 9.80 9.05
C LYS A 71 -5.66 8.67 9.05
N GLN A 72 -4.62 8.80 8.24
CA GLN A 72 -3.55 7.81 8.20
C GLN A 72 -2.69 7.83 9.47
N LEU A 73 -2.52 8.99 10.10
CA LEU A 73 -1.89 9.06 11.42
C LEU A 73 -2.73 8.33 12.48
N MET A 74 -4.06 8.55 12.49
CA MET A 74 -4.96 7.84 13.39
C MET A 74 -4.93 6.32 13.16
N ALA A 75 -4.93 5.90 11.89
CA ALA A 75 -4.76 4.49 11.53
C ALA A 75 -3.43 3.94 12.07
N GLY A 76 -2.33 4.66 11.91
CA GLY A 76 -1.02 4.25 12.42
C GLY A 76 -0.96 4.13 13.95
N LEU A 77 -1.62 5.03 14.69
CA LEU A 77 -1.65 4.98 16.15
C LEU A 77 -2.61 3.93 16.72
N TYR A 78 -3.59 3.47 15.93
CA TYR A 78 -4.60 2.51 16.36
C TYR A 78 -4.01 1.24 17.00
N PRO A 79 -3.00 0.56 16.43
CA PRO A 79 -2.41 -0.62 17.06
C PRO A 79 -1.71 -0.34 18.39
N ALA A 80 -1.03 0.80 18.52
CA ALA A 80 -0.35 1.16 19.75
C ALA A 80 -1.36 1.45 20.88
N VAL A 81 -2.42 2.20 20.57
CA VAL A 81 -3.51 2.49 21.53
C VAL A 81 -4.25 1.21 21.91
N TYR A 82 -4.56 0.34 20.94
CA TYR A 82 -5.21 -0.95 21.21
C TYR A 82 -4.39 -1.80 22.18
N LEU A 83 -3.09 -1.97 21.90
CA LEU A 83 -2.20 -2.77 22.75
C LEU A 83 -2.06 -2.19 24.15
N LEU A 84 -1.95 -0.87 24.28
CA LEU A 84 -1.90 -0.20 25.57
C LEU A 84 -3.18 -0.43 26.38
N LEU A 85 -4.36 -0.28 25.75
CA LEU A 85 -5.64 -0.53 26.41
C LEU A 85 -5.79 -1.99 26.83
N CYS A 86 -5.41 -2.94 25.98
CA CYS A 86 -5.44 -4.36 26.33
C CYS A 86 -4.50 -4.67 27.50
N LEU A 87 -3.29 -4.08 27.53
CA LEU A 87 -2.34 -4.26 28.63
C LEU A 87 -2.91 -3.72 29.95
N LEU A 88 -3.40 -2.47 29.95
CA LEU A 88 -3.94 -1.82 31.14
C LEU A 88 -5.19 -2.52 31.67
N LEU A 89 -6.12 -2.86 30.77
CA LEU A 89 -7.36 -3.54 31.14
C LEU A 89 -7.11 -4.96 31.65
N SER A 90 -6.23 -5.72 30.98
CA SER A 90 -5.87 -7.07 31.41
C SER A 90 -5.15 -7.03 32.75
N GLY A 91 -4.24 -6.08 32.95
CA GLY A 91 -3.54 -5.87 34.21
C GLY A 91 -4.52 -5.54 35.34
N TRP A 92 -5.38 -4.54 35.14
CA TRP A 92 -6.38 -4.13 36.13
C TRP A 92 -7.33 -5.27 36.50
N LEU A 93 -7.93 -5.94 35.52
CA LEU A 93 -8.82 -7.09 35.75
C LEU A 93 -8.10 -8.22 36.49
N ALA A 94 -6.89 -8.56 36.06
CA ALA A 94 -6.10 -9.60 36.70
C ALA A 94 -5.81 -9.29 38.17
N THR A 95 -5.32 -8.08 38.46
CA THR A 95 -5.00 -7.66 39.83
C THR A 95 -6.24 -7.54 40.70
N HIS A 96 -7.33 -6.99 40.14
CA HIS A 96 -8.57 -6.79 40.90
C HIS A 96 -9.24 -8.12 41.22
N SER A 97 -9.42 -9.01 40.24
CA SER A 97 -10.05 -10.32 40.45
C SER A 97 -9.20 -11.22 41.33
N ALA A 98 -7.88 -11.24 41.14
CA ALA A 98 -7.01 -12.05 41.98
C ALA A 98 -6.92 -11.52 43.42
N GLY A 99 -6.99 -10.20 43.63
CA GLY A 99 -7.03 -9.60 44.97
C GLY A 99 -8.27 -9.96 45.80
N GLN A 100 -9.34 -10.45 45.17
CA GLN A 100 -10.53 -10.96 45.86
C GLN A 100 -10.35 -12.41 46.38
N LEU A 101 -9.26 -13.10 46.02
CA LEU A 101 -9.03 -14.46 46.50
C LEU A 101 -8.63 -14.43 47.98
N PRO A 102 -9.23 -15.30 48.82
CA PRO A 102 -8.92 -15.36 50.25
C PRO A 102 -7.51 -15.89 50.53
N TRP A 103 -6.91 -16.61 49.59
CA TRP A 103 -5.58 -17.19 49.72
C TRP A 103 -4.50 -16.26 49.15
N ALA A 104 -3.82 -15.51 50.01
CA ALA A 104 -2.80 -14.52 49.61
C ALA A 104 -1.71 -15.10 48.68
N TYR A 105 -1.24 -16.32 48.96
CA TYR A 105 -0.24 -17.02 48.14
C TYR A 105 -0.75 -17.37 46.73
N ALA A 106 -2.07 -17.48 46.54
CA ALA A 106 -2.69 -17.80 45.26
C ALA A 106 -2.99 -16.55 44.41
N GLN A 107 -2.98 -15.35 45.00
CA GLN A 107 -3.33 -14.11 44.28
C GLN A 107 -2.37 -13.83 43.13
N LEU A 108 -1.06 -13.88 43.36
CA LEU A 108 -0.06 -13.65 42.32
C LEU A 108 -0.15 -14.65 41.15
N PRO A 109 -0.12 -15.99 41.37
CA PRO A 109 -0.22 -16.94 40.27
C PRO A 109 -1.57 -16.89 39.56
N ALA A 110 -2.69 -16.72 40.27
CA ALA A 110 -4.01 -16.59 39.66
C ALA A 110 -4.12 -15.33 38.80
N GLY A 111 -3.60 -14.19 39.29
CA GLY A 111 -3.52 -12.94 38.55
C GLY A 111 -2.68 -13.08 37.29
N LEU A 112 -1.50 -13.71 37.38
CA LEU A 112 -0.65 -13.94 36.21
C LEU A 112 -1.32 -14.81 35.15
N VAL A 113 -1.98 -15.90 35.56
CA VAL A 113 -2.72 -16.78 34.64
C VAL A 113 -3.86 -16.01 33.96
N LEU A 114 -4.66 -15.27 34.73
CA LEU A 114 -5.77 -14.48 34.17
C LEU A 114 -5.26 -13.40 33.21
N PHE A 115 -4.18 -12.71 33.57
CA PHE A 115 -3.53 -11.73 32.70
C PHE A 115 -3.11 -12.36 31.36
N LEU A 116 -2.43 -13.51 31.39
CA LEU A 116 -1.99 -14.20 30.18
C LEU A 116 -3.16 -14.67 29.31
N LEU A 117 -4.25 -15.13 29.93
CA LEU A 117 -5.48 -15.52 29.22
C LEU A 117 -6.16 -14.31 28.55
N LEU A 118 -6.28 -13.19 29.26
CA LEU A 118 -6.86 -11.96 28.72
C LEU A 118 -5.99 -11.39 27.58
N MET A 119 -4.66 -11.41 27.74
CA MET A 119 -3.75 -11.03 26.67
C MET A 119 -3.92 -11.98 25.48
N HIS A 120 -3.96 -13.30 25.68
CA HIS A 120 -4.21 -14.25 24.60
C HIS A 120 -5.54 -14.00 23.87
N ALA A 121 -6.61 -13.72 24.61
CA ALA A 121 -7.92 -13.38 24.05
C ALA A 121 -7.87 -12.06 23.25
N SER A 122 -7.18 -11.03 23.76
CA SER A 122 -7.01 -9.77 23.04
C SER A 122 -6.24 -9.95 21.73
N LYS A 123 -5.29 -10.90 21.65
CA LYS A 123 -4.64 -11.23 20.37
C LYS A 123 -5.65 -11.71 19.32
N HIS A 124 -6.57 -12.59 19.69
CA HIS A 124 -7.60 -13.10 18.78
C HIS A 124 -8.53 -11.99 18.31
N LEU A 125 -8.93 -11.11 19.23
CA LEU A 125 -9.74 -9.93 18.89
C LEU A 125 -8.98 -8.97 17.97
N GLY A 126 -7.73 -8.66 18.28
CA GLY A 126 -6.89 -7.76 17.48
C GLY A 126 -6.65 -8.29 16.06
N ASN A 127 -6.57 -9.62 15.87
CA ASN A 127 -6.54 -10.22 14.53
C ASN A 127 -7.85 -9.98 13.76
N LYS A 128 -9.01 -10.15 14.40
CA LYS A 128 -10.32 -9.87 13.78
C LYS A 128 -10.51 -8.40 13.44
N LEU A 129 -9.96 -7.49 14.24
CA LEU A 129 -10.00 -6.04 14.03
C LEU A 129 -8.86 -5.51 13.15
N ALA A 130 -8.06 -6.39 12.53
CA ALA A 130 -6.92 -6.04 11.67
C ALA A 130 -5.83 -5.15 12.34
N VAL A 131 -5.78 -5.11 13.68
CA VAL A 131 -4.79 -4.35 14.46
C VAL A 131 -3.37 -4.73 14.08
N PHE A 132 -3.07 -6.03 14.16
CA PHE A 132 -1.73 -6.52 13.92
C PHE A 132 -1.35 -6.37 12.45
N TRP A 133 -2.30 -6.64 11.54
CA TRP A 133 -2.08 -6.44 10.11
C TRP A 133 -1.57 -5.03 9.81
N LEU A 134 -2.20 -4.02 10.41
CA LEU A 134 -1.77 -2.63 10.26
C LEU A 134 -0.40 -2.38 10.88
N LEU A 135 -0.17 -2.81 12.13
CA LEU A 135 1.13 -2.67 12.79
C LEU A 135 2.28 -3.25 11.95
N ARG A 136 2.06 -4.42 11.35
CA ARG A 136 3.04 -5.12 10.50
C ARG A 136 3.38 -4.30 9.25
N ILE A 137 2.43 -3.58 8.64
CA ILE A 137 2.70 -2.71 7.48
C ILE A 137 3.66 -1.58 7.85
N TYR A 138 3.43 -0.93 9.00
CA TYR A 138 4.31 0.16 9.45
C TYR A 138 5.70 -0.37 9.80
N ALA A 139 5.78 -1.46 10.56
CA ALA A 139 7.06 -2.07 10.91
C ALA A 139 7.83 -2.52 9.65
N PHE A 140 7.14 -3.14 8.69
CA PHE A 140 7.72 -3.52 7.40
C PHE A 140 8.25 -2.30 6.62
N SER A 141 7.46 -1.22 6.52
CA SER A 141 7.86 0.00 5.82
C SER A 141 9.08 0.67 6.48
N ALA A 142 9.15 0.69 7.82
CA ALA A 142 10.30 1.21 8.55
C ALA A 142 11.56 0.35 8.39
N ARG A 143 11.43 -0.99 8.37
CA ARG A 143 12.53 -1.92 8.12
C ARG A 143 13.05 -1.79 6.68
N TRP A 144 12.14 -1.65 5.72
CA TRP A 144 12.50 -1.41 4.33
C TRP A 144 13.26 -0.09 4.18
N ALA A 145 12.80 1.01 4.80
CA ALA A 145 13.53 2.28 4.77
C ALA A 145 14.98 2.15 5.24
N LYS A 146 15.28 1.19 6.13
CA LYS A 146 16.61 0.94 6.68
C LYS A 146 17.40 -0.13 5.89
N GLY A 147 16.88 -0.63 4.77
CA GLY A 147 17.52 -1.69 3.98
C GLY A 147 17.48 -3.08 4.63
N GLN A 148 16.60 -3.31 5.61
CA GLN A 148 16.58 -4.55 6.42
C GLN A 148 15.74 -5.68 5.81
N ILE A 149 15.38 -5.57 4.53
CA ILE A 149 14.57 -6.56 3.80
C ILE A 149 15.30 -6.88 2.51
N SER A 150 16.34 -7.72 2.63
CA SER A 150 17.28 -8.00 1.53
C SER A 150 16.62 -8.66 0.33
N GLU A 151 15.49 -9.36 0.52
CA GLU A 151 14.80 -10.04 -0.58
C GLU A 151 14.04 -9.10 -1.52
N LEU A 152 13.82 -7.84 -1.13
CA LEU A 152 13.12 -6.86 -1.96
C LEU A 152 13.94 -6.43 -3.18
N GLY A 153 15.25 -6.22 -3.04
CA GLY A 153 16.11 -5.80 -4.15
C GLY A 153 16.00 -6.76 -5.35
N PRO A 154 16.33 -8.05 -5.19
CA PRO A 154 16.20 -9.04 -6.26
C PRO A 154 14.76 -9.25 -6.78
N ARG A 155 13.72 -8.88 -6.01
CA ARG A 155 12.33 -8.90 -6.49
C ARG A 155 12.04 -7.69 -7.36
N ILE A 156 12.47 -6.51 -6.93
CA ILE A 156 12.35 -5.25 -7.67
C ILE A 156 13.08 -5.35 -9.00
N ASP A 157 14.30 -5.91 -9.02
CA ASP A 157 15.10 -6.04 -10.24
C ASP A 157 14.40 -6.92 -11.29
N ARG A 158 13.80 -8.03 -10.86
CA ARG A 158 13.00 -8.91 -11.73
C ARG A 158 11.74 -8.24 -12.25
N PHE A 159 11.05 -7.47 -11.41
CA PHE A 159 9.89 -6.69 -11.86
C PHE A 159 10.31 -5.62 -12.87
N ALA A 160 11.45 -4.97 -12.64
CA ALA A 160 12.02 -4.00 -13.57
C ALA A 160 12.34 -4.63 -14.93
N GLU A 161 12.90 -5.84 -14.96
CA GLU A 161 13.14 -6.58 -16.21
C GLU A 161 11.85 -6.91 -16.95
N GLN A 162 10.82 -7.39 -16.24
CA GLN A 162 9.53 -7.69 -16.86
C GLN A 162 8.86 -6.43 -17.43
N MET A 163 8.92 -5.31 -16.70
CA MET A 163 8.41 -4.02 -17.20
C MET A 163 9.21 -3.53 -18.40
N ALA A 164 10.55 -3.57 -18.34
CA ALA A 164 11.40 -3.14 -19.45
C ALA A 164 11.19 -3.98 -20.71
N ASN A 165 11.03 -5.31 -20.58
CA ASN A 165 10.71 -6.19 -21.69
C ASN A 165 9.38 -5.82 -22.34
N ALA A 166 8.33 -5.58 -21.55
CA ALA A 166 7.03 -5.14 -22.07
C ALA A 166 7.12 -3.77 -22.78
N ILE A 167 7.90 -2.83 -22.23
CA ILE A 167 8.12 -1.51 -22.82
C ILE A 167 8.91 -1.61 -24.12
N ASN A 168 9.93 -2.48 -24.18
CA ASN A 168 10.77 -2.64 -25.36
C ASN A 168 10.08 -3.43 -26.49
N ASP A 169 9.07 -4.24 -26.19
CA ASP A 169 8.29 -5.00 -27.17
C ASP A 169 7.34 -4.09 -27.95
N ASP A 170 7.65 -3.88 -29.23
CA ASP A 170 6.89 -3.02 -30.14
C ASP A 170 5.51 -3.58 -30.52
N THR A 171 5.19 -4.83 -30.16
CA THR A 171 3.84 -5.38 -30.36
C THR A 171 2.84 -4.89 -29.32
N ASN A 172 3.32 -4.29 -28.22
CA ASN A 172 2.43 -3.66 -27.24
C ASN A 172 2.17 -2.21 -27.65
N ASP A 173 0.91 -1.86 -27.91
CA ASP A 173 0.53 -0.47 -28.20
C ASP A 173 0.66 0.44 -26.97
N GLU A 174 0.41 -0.11 -25.77
CA GLU A 174 0.45 0.58 -24.48
C GLU A 174 0.97 -0.36 -23.38
N VAL A 175 1.71 0.19 -22.40
CA VAL A 175 2.14 -0.53 -21.19
C VAL A 175 1.63 0.19 -19.95
N VAL A 176 0.61 -0.41 -19.31
CA VAL A 176 -0.01 0.13 -18.10
C VAL A 176 0.49 -0.62 -16.86
N VAL A 177 1.19 0.09 -15.99
CA VAL A 177 1.70 -0.41 -14.71
C VAL A 177 0.82 0.08 -13.58
N ILE A 178 0.06 -0.81 -12.95
CA ILE A 178 -0.89 -0.47 -11.89
C ILE A 178 -0.42 -1.01 -10.55
N ALA A 179 -0.43 -0.17 -9.52
CA ALA A 179 -0.07 -0.57 -8.16
C ALA A 179 -1.03 -0.02 -7.12
N HIS A 180 -1.41 -0.85 -6.15
CA HIS A 180 -2.33 -0.48 -5.07
C HIS A 180 -1.65 -0.56 -3.70
N SER A 181 -1.97 0.39 -2.82
CA SER A 181 -1.53 0.39 -1.42
C SER A 181 -0.01 0.21 -1.29
N VAL A 182 0.48 -0.75 -0.49
CA VAL A 182 1.92 -1.03 -0.30
C VAL A 182 2.61 -1.42 -1.62
N GLY A 183 1.88 -1.94 -2.61
CA GLY A 183 2.42 -2.19 -3.96
C GLY A 183 2.95 -0.92 -4.61
N THR A 184 2.42 0.27 -4.28
CA THR A 184 2.94 1.55 -4.78
C THR A 184 4.37 1.84 -4.32
N MET A 185 4.80 1.30 -3.17
CA MET A 185 6.20 1.39 -2.75
C MET A 185 7.11 0.45 -3.54
N VAL A 186 6.58 -0.67 -4.07
CA VAL A 186 7.37 -1.64 -4.84
C VAL A 186 7.50 -1.19 -6.29
N VAL A 187 6.42 -0.65 -6.86
CA VAL A 187 6.39 -0.23 -8.26
C VAL A 187 7.31 0.95 -8.53
N VAL A 188 7.48 1.88 -7.59
CA VAL A 188 8.30 3.08 -7.76
C VAL A 188 9.76 2.74 -8.11
N PRO A 189 10.50 1.96 -7.29
CA PRO A 189 11.85 1.56 -7.63
C PRO A 189 11.88 0.59 -8.83
N ALA A 190 10.90 -0.29 -8.98
CA ALA A 190 10.87 -1.23 -10.11
C ALA A 190 10.73 -0.52 -11.46
N LEU A 191 9.79 0.43 -11.57
CA LEU A 191 9.62 1.22 -12.79
C LEU A 191 10.81 2.15 -13.01
N ALA A 192 11.33 2.80 -11.97
CA ALA A 192 12.51 3.68 -12.11
C ALA A 192 13.72 2.91 -12.67
N GLN A 193 13.93 1.65 -12.24
CA GLN A 193 14.94 0.78 -12.82
C GLN A 193 14.57 0.29 -14.24
N ALA A 194 13.31 -0.03 -14.50
CA ALA A 194 12.86 -0.48 -15.82
C ALA A 194 13.13 0.58 -16.89
N LEU A 195 12.90 1.86 -16.56
CA LEU A 195 13.16 2.99 -17.45
C LEU A 195 14.65 3.19 -17.77
N GLN A 196 15.57 2.62 -16.99
CA GLN A 196 17.01 2.62 -17.31
C GLN A 196 17.40 1.45 -18.23
N LYS A 197 16.51 0.46 -18.41
CA LYS A 197 16.72 -0.75 -19.22
C LYS A 197 16.01 -0.70 -20.57
N ILE A 198 15.34 0.40 -20.91
CA ILE A 198 14.70 0.58 -22.21
C ILE A 198 15.74 0.84 -23.29
N HIS A 199 15.48 0.41 -24.53
CA HIS A 199 16.44 0.52 -25.63
C HIS A 199 16.62 1.97 -26.13
N SER A 200 15.59 2.80 -26.03
CA SER A 200 15.63 4.23 -26.38
C SER A 200 14.53 5.02 -25.66
N PRO A 201 14.69 6.34 -25.46
CA PRO A 201 13.64 7.21 -24.90
C PRO A 201 12.34 7.19 -25.72
N GLU A 202 12.43 6.98 -27.03
CA GLU A 202 11.28 6.90 -27.94
C GLU A 202 10.26 5.82 -27.54
N LYS A 203 10.67 4.80 -26.78
CA LYS A 203 9.77 3.77 -26.24
C LYS A 203 8.69 4.32 -25.28
N LEU A 204 8.88 5.53 -24.75
CA LEU A 204 7.92 6.24 -23.91
C LEU A 204 7.12 7.31 -24.66
N ALA A 205 7.44 7.56 -25.93
CA ALA A 205 6.80 8.61 -26.72
C ALA A 205 5.27 8.45 -26.72
N ASN A 206 4.57 9.57 -26.87
CA ASN A 206 3.10 9.62 -26.89
C ASN A 206 2.43 9.06 -25.63
N GLN A 207 3.12 9.09 -24.48
CA GLN A 207 2.62 8.59 -23.20
C GLN A 207 2.27 7.08 -23.25
N ARG A 208 3.01 6.31 -24.04
CA ARG A 208 2.82 4.85 -24.19
C ARG A 208 2.98 4.07 -22.89
N VAL A 209 3.77 4.59 -21.95
CA VAL A 209 4.00 3.98 -20.64
C VAL A 209 3.23 4.76 -19.58
N VAL A 210 2.34 4.06 -18.88
CA VAL A 210 1.43 4.65 -17.90
C VAL A 210 1.65 4.03 -16.54
N LEU A 211 1.90 4.85 -15.52
CA LEU A 211 1.92 4.44 -14.12
C LEU A 211 0.61 4.86 -13.45
N ILE A 212 -0.14 3.90 -12.92
CA ILE A 212 -1.34 4.17 -12.12
C ILE A 212 -1.09 3.73 -10.67
N THR A 213 -1.03 4.70 -9.75
CA THR A 213 -0.95 4.44 -8.30
C THR A 213 -2.33 4.61 -7.67
N LEU A 214 -2.77 3.60 -6.91
CA LEU A 214 -4.11 3.51 -6.33
C LEU A 214 -4.03 3.49 -4.81
N GLY A 215 -4.58 4.50 -4.15
CA GLY A 215 -4.63 4.56 -2.68
C GLY A 215 -3.24 4.47 -2.05
N HIS A 216 -2.26 5.21 -2.58
CA HIS A 216 -0.86 5.06 -2.20
C HIS A 216 -0.62 5.30 -0.70
N CYS A 217 0.34 4.56 -0.16
CA CYS A 217 0.84 4.75 1.20
C CYS A 217 2.33 5.15 1.23
N ILE A 218 2.85 5.68 0.11
CA ILE A 218 4.26 5.99 -0.13
C ILE A 218 4.95 6.73 1.03
N PRO A 219 4.34 7.74 1.69
CA PRO A 219 4.95 8.42 2.83
C PRO A 219 5.30 7.54 4.04
N LEU A 220 4.67 6.37 4.21
CA LEU A 220 5.08 5.42 5.26
C LEU A 220 6.53 4.96 5.08
N LEU A 221 7.07 5.03 3.85
CA LEU A 221 8.45 4.73 3.50
C LEU A 221 9.25 6.01 3.25
N SER A 222 8.77 6.90 2.37
CA SER A 222 9.56 8.02 1.84
C SER A 222 9.94 9.09 2.88
N PHE A 223 9.16 9.23 3.96
CA PHE A 223 9.44 10.19 5.04
C PHE A 223 10.57 9.75 5.98
N HIS A 224 11.00 8.49 5.92
CA HIS A 224 12.14 8.02 6.71
C HIS A 224 13.45 8.58 6.17
N ALA A 225 14.32 9.08 7.03
CA ALA A 225 15.61 9.66 6.63
C ALA A 225 16.45 8.66 5.79
N ALA A 226 16.46 7.39 6.21
CA ALA A 226 17.19 6.30 5.56
C ALA A 226 16.66 5.90 4.16
N ALA A 227 15.45 6.33 3.77
CA ALA A 227 14.85 5.98 2.48
C ALA A 227 15.39 6.82 1.29
N ALA A 228 16.71 7.04 1.24
CA ALA A 228 17.36 7.86 0.23
C ALA A 228 17.19 7.28 -1.18
N ASP A 229 17.48 5.99 -1.37
CA ASP A 229 17.36 5.32 -2.67
C ASP A 229 15.92 5.33 -3.18
N PHE A 230 14.96 5.11 -2.29
CA PHE A 230 13.54 5.17 -2.64
C PHE A 230 13.12 6.59 -3.08
N ARG A 231 13.62 7.64 -2.41
CA ARG A 231 13.38 9.02 -2.86
C ARG A 231 14.09 9.33 -4.18
N ALA A 232 15.25 8.73 -4.46
CA ALA A 232 15.90 8.86 -5.75
C ALA A 232 15.07 8.21 -6.87
N SER A 233 14.45 7.05 -6.62
CA SER A 233 13.49 6.45 -7.57
C SER A 233 12.27 7.35 -7.81
N LEU A 234 11.70 7.97 -6.77
CA LEU A 234 10.62 8.96 -6.92
C LEU A 234 11.06 10.16 -7.76
N GLN A 235 12.26 10.68 -7.51
CA GLN A 235 12.84 11.78 -8.28
C GLN A 235 13.02 11.36 -9.75
N CYS A 236 13.55 10.17 -10.03
CA CYS A 236 13.71 9.64 -11.39
C CYS A 236 12.38 9.63 -12.16
N LEU A 237 11.31 9.08 -11.56
CA LEU A 237 9.98 9.09 -12.18
C LEU A 237 9.42 10.51 -12.32
N GLY A 238 9.60 11.36 -11.31
CA GLY A 238 9.13 12.75 -11.32
C GLY A 238 9.85 13.67 -12.30
N GLN A 239 10.98 13.24 -12.87
CA GLN A 239 11.72 13.99 -13.90
C GLN A 239 11.40 13.52 -15.32
N ASN A 240 10.62 12.45 -15.49
CA ASN A 240 10.30 11.90 -16.80
C ASN A 240 9.01 12.52 -17.35
N GLU A 241 9.13 13.42 -18.33
CA GLU A 241 8.00 14.12 -18.96
C GLU A 241 7.15 13.22 -19.87
N GLN A 242 7.72 12.09 -20.34
CA GLN A 242 7.01 11.16 -21.24
C GLN A 242 6.24 10.07 -20.47
N LEU A 243 6.55 9.88 -19.18
CA LEU A 243 5.80 8.97 -18.31
C LEU A 243 4.48 9.61 -17.90
N LEU A 244 3.36 8.99 -18.28
CA LEU A 244 2.06 9.39 -17.77
C LEU A 244 1.83 8.75 -16.40
N TRP A 245 1.88 9.55 -15.33
CA TRP A 245 1.63 9.05 -13.97
C TRP A 245 0.28 9.55 -13.44
N LEU A 246 -0.68 8.65 -13.26
CA LEU A 246 -1.97 8.91 -12.64
C LEU A 246 -1.98 8.40 -11.18
N ASP A 247 -2.19 9.30 -10.21
CA ASP A 247 -2.28 8.94 -8.80
C ASP A 247 -3.72 9.11 -8.28
N TYR A 248 -4.46 8.02 -8.18
CA TYR A 248 -5.83 8.02 -7.69
C TYR A 248 -5.88 7.76 -6.20
N THR A 249 -6.37 8.75 -5.45
CA THR A 249 -6.59 8.62 -4.00
C THR A 249 -7.93 9.23 -3.57
N ALA A 250 -8.52 8.67 -2.52
CA ALA A 250 -9.82 9.08 -2.02
C ALA A 250 -9.69 9.60 -0.58
N PRO A 251 -10.15 10.82 -0.26
CA PRO A 251 -10.16 11.33 1.11
C PRO A 251 -10.94 10.45 2.11
N THR A 252 -11.85 9.60 1.64
CA THR A 252 -12.59 8.63 2.46
C THR A 252 -11.80 7.38 2.81
N ASP A 253 -10.73 7.09 2.08
CA ASP A 253 -9.80 6.00 2.37
C ASP A 253 -8.82 6.45 3.45
N GLY A 254 -9.00 5.92 4.66
CA GLY A 254 -8.17 6.25 5.81
C GLY A 254 -6.76 5.63 5.78
N ALA A 255 -6.50 4.69 4.86
CA ALA A 255 -5.23 3.97 4.77
C ALA A 255 -4.24 4.59 3.76
N CYS A 256 -4.66 5.63 3.02
CA CYS A 256 -3.84 6.32 2.01
C CYS A 256 -3.47 7.75 2.43
N PHE A 257 -2.65 8.41 1.59
CA PHE A 257 -2.35 9.83 1.68
C PHE A 257 -3.08 10.59 0.56
N PRO A 258 -4.31 11.06 0.80
CA PRO A 258 -5.17 11.56 -0.26
C PRO A 258 -4.65 12.87 -0.85
N LEU A 259 -4.58 12.89 -2.19
CA LEU A 259 -4.17 14.04 -3.01
C LEU A 259 -2.82 14.63 -2.60
N LEU A 260 -1.96 13.80 -2.02
CA LEU A 260 -0.61 14.18 -1.64
C LEU A 260 0.35 13.75 -2.75
N ASN A 261 1.05 14.71 -3.35
CA ASN A 261 2.10 14.40 -4.33
C ASN A 261 3.23 13.57 -3.67
N PRO A 262 3.43 12.29 -4.06
CA PRO A 262 4.44 11.43 -3.44
C PRO A 262 5.88 11.90 -3.66
N VAL A 263 6.15 12.62 -4.77
CA VAL A 263 7.49 13.15 -5.10
C VAL A 263 7.77 14.37 -4.23
N THR A 264 6.98 15.43 -4.36
CA THR A 264 7.28 16.70 -3.69
C THR A 264 7.09 16.65 -2.17
N SER A 265 6.17 15.82 -1.67
CA SER A 265 5.95 15.65 -0.23
C SER A 265 7.17 15.08 0.51
N CYS A 266 8.07 14.37 -0.19
CA CYS A 266 9.30 13.83 0.37
C CYS A 266 10.52 14.74 0.19
N GLY A 267 10.34 15.95 -0.37
CA GLY A 267 11.39 16.95 -0.58
C GLY A 267 12.05 16.89 -1.97
N GLN A 268 11.56 16.01 -2.85
CA GLN A 268 12.02 15.90 -4.24
C GLN A 268 11.28 16.90 -5.13
N ARG A 269 11.68 17.01 -6.41
CA ARG A 269 11.08 17.95 -7.37
C ARG A 269 10.63 17.20 -8.62
N CYS A 270 9.50 17.61 -9.18
CA CYS A 270 9.12 17.20 -10.53
C CYS A 270 9.71 18.17 -11.56
N ALA A 271 10.02 17.67 -12.75
CA ALA A 271 10.26 18.53 -13.90
C ALA A 271 8.95 19.22 -14.32
N PRO A 272 9.00 20.34 -15.07
CA PRO A 272 7.81 20.93 -15.68
C PRO A 272 7.04 19.86 -16.49
N ASN A 273 5.72 19.79 -16.33
CA ASN A 273 4.86 18.81 -17.02
C ASN A 273 5.15 17.32 -16.71
N ALA A 274 5.99 17.01 -15.71
CA ALA A 274 6.25 15.65 -15.25
C ALA A 274 5.66 15.36 -13.87
N GLY A 275 5.65 14.07 -13.52
CA GLY A 275 5.20 13.58 -12.22
C GLY A 275 3.69 13.27 -12.16
N PRO A 276 3.16 13.01 -10.96
CA PRO A 276 1.82 12.46 -10.82
C PRO A 276 0.71 13.49 -11.02
N HIS A 277 -0.25 13.17 -11.89
CA HIS A 277 -1.58 13.78 -11.91
C HIS A 277 -2.35 13.27 -10.68
N LEU A 278 -2.61 14.17 -9.73
CA LEU A 278 -3.31 13.83 -8.48
C LEU A 278 -4.81 13.83 -8.73
N LEU A 279 -5.40 12.64 -8.72
CA LEU A 279 -6.79 12.40 -9.10
C LEU A 279 -7.55 11.76 -7.94
N SER A 280 -8.88 11.91 -7.99
CA SER A 280 -9.77 11.18 -7.09
C SER A 280 -10.72 10.30 -7.88
N PRO A 281 -10.93 9.03 -7.48
CA PRO A 281 -11.95 8.19 -8.09
C PRO A 281 -13.37 8.70 -7.77
N ARG A 282 -13.52 9.64 -6.83
CA ARG A 282 -14.81 10.21 -6.42
C ARG A 282 -15.86 9.13 -6.14
N PHE A 283 -15.51 8.07 -5.41
CA PHE A 283 -16.36 6.88 -5.17
C PHE A 283 -17.85 7.17 -4.84
N PHE A 284 -18.17 8.30 -4.22
CA PHE A 284 -19.56 8.71 -3.98
C PHE A 284 -20.42 8.86 -5.25
N THR A 285 -19.82 9.11 -6.42
CA THR A 285 -20.52 9.18 -7.71
C THR A 285 -20.70 7.79 -8.33
N LEU A 286 -19.78 6.87 -8.04
CA LEU A 286 -19.70 5.52 -8.64
C LEU A 286 -20.52 4.47 -7.90
N TYR A 287 -20.96 4.76 -6.66
CA TYR A 287 -21.77 3.86 -5.85
C TYR A 287 -23.15 4.45 -5.55
N ARG A 288 -24.17 3.59 -5.46
CA ARG A 288 -25.52 3.99 -5.03
C ARG A 288 -25.46 4.56 -3.61
N PRO A 289 -26.16 5.66 -3.29
CA PRO A 289 -26.02 6.35 -2.01
C PRO A 289 -26.18 5.44 -0.76
N ALA A 290 -27.14 4.52 -0.79
CA ALA A 290 -27.38 3.57 0.30
C ALA A 290 -26.20 2.61 0.51
N ARG A 291 -25.60 2.09 -0.57
CA ARG A 291 -24.40 1.23 -0.51
C ARG A 291 -23.19 2.03 -0.06
N TYR A 292 -22.99 3.23 -0.62
CA TYR A 292 -21.87 4.10 -0.26
C TYR A 292 -21.87 4.49 1.23
N LYS A 293 -23.04 4.76 1.82
CA LYS A 293 -23.17 5.02 3.27
C LYS A 293 -22.63 3.87 4.13
N LYS A 294 -22.82 2.61 3.71
CA LYS A 294 -22.27 1.42 4.38
C LYS A 294 -20.76 1.31 4.14
N LEU A 295 -20.31 1.48 2.89
CA LEU A 295 -18.89 1.41 2.51
C LEU A 295 -18.02 2.41 3.28
N ARG A 296 -18.50 3.64 3.52
CA ARG A 296 -17.77 4.65 4.33
C ARG A 296 -17.42 4.21 5.76
N ARG A 297 -18.11 3.20 6.29
CA ARG A 297 -17.86 2.63 7.62
C ARG A 297 -17.06 1.33 7.56
N ALA A 298 -17.01 0.68 6.40
CA ALA A 298 -16.24 -0.53 6.15
C ALA A 298 -14.84 -0.15 5.66
N TRP A 299 -14.00 0.39 6.55
CA TRP A 299 -12.72 1.02 6.18
C TRP A 299 -11.79 0.10 5.38
N TYR A 300 -11.75 -1.20 5.71
CA TYR A 300 -11.01 -2.19 4.93
C TYR A 300 -11.53 -2.23 3.48
N THR A 301 -12.83 -2.46 3.30
CA THR A 301 -13.45 -2.48 1.97
C THR A 301 -13.26 -1.17 1.22
N MET A 302 -13.36 -0.01 1.91
CA MET A 302 -13.12 1.31 1.35
C MET A 302 -11.73 1.41 0.72
N HIS A 303 -10.69 0.90 1.39
CA HIS A 303 -9.32 0.90 0.86
C HIS A 303 -9.14 0.00 -0.37
N PHE A 304 -9.99 -1.02 -0.55
CA PHE A 304 -9.93 -1.93 -1.71
C PHE A 304 -10.87 -1.54 -2.86
N LEU A 305 -11.71 -0.50 -2.72
CA LEU A 305 -12.65 -0.10 -3.78
C LEU A 305 -11.95 0.26 -5.10
N TYR A 306 -10.69 0.69 -5.05
CA TYR A 306 -9.90 0.98 -6.25
C TYR A 306 -9.79 -0.23 -7.20
N LEU A 307 -9.89 -1.45 -6.68
CA LEU A 307 -9.75 -2.70 -7.43
C LEU A 307 -11.10 -3.39 -7.69
N MET A 308 -12.21 -2.74 -7.31
CA MET A 308 -13.54 -3.34 -7.35
C MET A 308 -14.41 -2.73 -8.44
N ALA A 309 -15.37 -3.51 -8.91
CA ALA A 309 -16.41 -3.00 -9.79
C ALA A 309 -17.28 -1.98 -9.04
N THR A 310 -17.68 -0.95 -9.76
CA THR A 310 -18.55 0.13 -9.29
C THR A 310 -20.03 -0.22 -9.50
N ASP A 311 -20.96 0.51 -8.87
CA ASP A 311 -22.40 0.31 -9.12
C ASP A 311 -22.85 0.98 -10.43
N LYS A 312 -22.09 1.96 -10.90
CA LYS A 312 -22.40 2.83 -12.02
C LYS A 312 -21.13 3.09 -12.84
N PRO A 313 -21.24 3.25 -14.18
CA PRO A 313 -20.12 3.68 -14.99
C PRO A 313 -19.66 5.09 -14.57
N GLY A 314 -18.40 5.38 -14.81
CA GLY A 314 -17.82 6.69 -14.55
C GLY A 314 -16.38 6.77 -15.02
N PRO A 315 -15.75 7.95 -14.84
CA PRO A 315 -14.40 8.23 -15.35
C PRO A 315 -13.29 7.40 -14.69
N TYR A 316 -13.58 6.76 -13.56
CA TYR A 316 -12.68 5.83 -12.90
C TYR A 316 -13.27 4.41 -13.01
N ASP A 317 -12.54 3.52 -13.67
CA ASP A 317 -12.87 2.10 -13.76
C ASP A 317 -11.58 1.27 -13.90
N PHE A 318 -11.30 0.44 -12.89
CA PHE A 318 -10.13 -0.43 -12.87
C PHE A 318 -10.12 -1.46 -14.02
N PHE A 319 -11.29 -1.93 -14.44
CA PHE A 319 -11.40 -2.89 -15.53
C PHE A 319 -11.20 -2.20 -16.88
N ALA A 320 -11.64 -0.94 -17.03
CA ALA A 320 -11.29 -0.14 -18.20
C ALA A 320 -9.77 0.12 -18.28
N PHE A 321 -9.10 0.36 -17.15
CA PHE A 321 -7.64 0.54 -17.15
C PHE A 321 -6.85 -0.71 -17.53
N THR A 322 -7.45 -1.90 -17.48
CA THR A 322 -6.76 -3.17 -17.68
C THR A 322 -7.16 -3.90 -18.95
N ALA A 323 -8.37 -3.66 -19.47
CA ALA A 323 -8.92 -4.35 -20.63
C ALA A 323 -9.83 -3.45 -21.50
N GLY A 324 -9.80 -2.13 -21.29
CA GLY A 324 -10.58 -1.17 -22.07
C GLY A 324 -10.10 -1.03 -23.52
N PRO A 325 -10.96 -0.52 -24.42
CA PRO A 325 -10.63 -0.30 -25.83
C PRO A 325 -9.74 0.91 -26.11
N GLU A 326 -9.67 1.86 -25.18
CA GLU A 326 -8.98 3.13 -25.37
C GLU A 326 -7.69 3.19 -24.55
N ALA A 327 -6.63 3.73 -25.15
CA ALA A 327 -5.40 4.07 -24.42
C ALA A 327 -5.71 5.05 -23.29
N ILE A 328 -5.02 4.91 -22.15
CA ILE A 328 -5.27 5.70 -20.95
C ILE A 328 -4.99 7.19 -21.19
N SER A 329 -3.97 7.50 -22.00
CA SER A 329 -3.64 8.88 -22.37
C SER A 329 -4.77 9.58 -23.14
N SER A 330 -5.56 8.84 -23.92
CA SER A 330 -6.74 9.35 -24.61
C SER A 330 -7.89 9.58 -23.62
N GLN A 331 -8.15 8.63 -22.73
CA GLN A 331 -9.21 8.74 -21.71
C GLN A 331 -9.02 9.97 -20.81
N LEU A 332 -7.78 10.33 -20.47
CA LEU A 332 -7.49 11.48 -19.61
C LEU A 332 -7.82 12.83 -20.27
N LYS A 333 -7.61 12.96 -21.58
CA LYS A 333 -7.87 14.22 -22.32
C LYS A 333 -9.35 14.58 -22.34
N GLU A 334 -10.23 13.60 -22.23
CA GLU A 334 -11.68 13.82 -22.17
C GLU A 334 -12.17 14.20 -20.75
N GLN A 335 -11.33 14.01 -19.73
CA GLN A 335 -11.67 14.24 -18.32
C GLN A 335 -11.17 15.58 -17.75
N LEU A 336 -10.23 16.25 -18.44
CA LEU A 336 -9.61 17.53 -18.06
C LEU A 336 -10.27 18.71 -18.77
#